data_AF-A0A1C0YUJ8-F1
#
_entry.id   AF-A0A1C0YUJ8-F1
#
_cell.length_a   1.000
_cell.length_b   1.000
_cell.length_c   1.000
_cell.angle_alpha   90.00
_cell.angle_beta   90.00
_cell.angle_gamma   90.00
#
_symmetry.space_group_name_H-M   'P 1'
#
loop_
_entity.id
_entity.type
_entity.pdbx_description
1 polymer ?
#
loop_
_entity_poly.entity_id
_entity_poly.type
_entity_poly.pdbx_seq_one_letter_code
_entity_poly.pdbx_strand_id
1 'polypeptide(L)'
;MNKLLTNKKEEIIEYLNNNDWDYEAYEDFILVYESDFPYLLIDFDDKIYNEVDHQYITGTHNACENSFFAVTDGKKTRVSYFAFGHDIHFSDVHSVEEFLNIPVEDLAALNIFSRLHRKFLADEAVVEQFIDYGIISEQSKVEWQKRFAEFANALFYEKYEPTNRVLPIEIVEDLQLEYRSSKNASGGGYEGLHRKFLVKLPNGDETSFVISLFATGSTVSDTVYGTRKGQTQLNIAMLDQPNNAYNLQVNLDKFIDQIGDYYEIWHSGIRSRMKKEYVLNTVQEIAPILFDGDRIKLARFPLEGKITRRTFSVFIENLITYSYCRKQADIKYKK
;
A
#
# COMPACT_ATOMS: atom_id res chain seq x y z
N MET A 1 -2.36 -27.67 -26.62
CA MET A 1 -1.32 -26.62 -26.59
C MET A 1 -1.53 -25.56 -27.67
N ASN A 2 -1.54 -25.83 -28.98
CA ASN A 2 -1.69 -24.77 -30.00
C ASN A 2 -3.02 -23.97 -30.00
N LYS A 3 -4.09 -24.46 -29.38
CA LYS A 3 -5.40 -23.77 -29.35
C LYS A 3 -5.45 -22.55 -28.42
N LEU A 4 -4.71 -22.55 -27.30
CA LEU A 4 -4.74 -21.44 -26.34
C LEU A 4 -4.03 -20.20 -26.88
N LEU A 5 -2.89 -20.41 -27.57
CA LEU A 5 -2.09 -19.36 -28.21
C LEU A 5 -2.85 -18.62 -29.32
N THR A 6 -3.70 -19.35 -30.05
CA THR A 6 -4.46 -18.79 -31.17
C THR A 6 -5.58 -17.86 -30.65
N ASN A 7 -6.28 -18.26 -29.59
CA ASN A 7 -7.37 -17.48 -29.00
C ASN A 7 -6.87 -16.14 -28.38
N LYS A 8 -5.78 -16.15 -27.59
CA LYS A 8 -5.25 -14.90 -26.99
C LYS A 8 -4.70 -13.93 -28.04
N LYS A 9 -4.11 -14.45 -29.12
CA LYS A 9 -3.69 -13.61 -30.26
C LYS A 9 -4.90 -12.95 -30.92
N GLU A 10 -5.98 -13.70 -31.16
CA GLU A 10 -7.22 -13.19 -31.75
C GLU A 10 -7.88 -12.09 -30.89
N GLU A 11 -7.91 -12.25 -29.57
CA GLU A 11 -8.44 -11.25 -28.62
C GLU A 11 -7.63 -9.93 -28.64
N ILE A 12 -6.30 -10.01 -28.72
CA ILE A 12 -5.42 -8.83 -28.84
C ILE A 12 -5.68 -8.11 -30.18
N ILE A 13 -5.81 -8.88 -31.26
CA ILE A 13 -6.08 -8.33 -32.61
C ILE A 13 -7.43 -7.62 -32.64
N GLU A 14 -8.46 -8.19 -32.03
CA GLU A 14 -9.78 -7.58 -31.92
C GLU A 14 -9.72 -6.25 -31.14
N TYR A 15 -8.98 -6.23 -30.02
CA TYR A 15 -8.78 -5.01 -29.23
C TYR A 15 -8.08 -3.88 -30.01
N LEU A 16 -7.00 -4.19 -30.75
CA LEU A 16 -6.25 -3.19 -31.52
C LEU A 16 -7.11 -2.55 -32.61
N ASN A 17 -7.85 -3.37 -33.35
CA ASN A 17 -8.76 -2.90 -34.39
C ASN A 17 -9.89 -2.03 -33.81
N ASN A 18 -10.44 -2.38 -32.64
CA ASN A 18 -11.52 -1.64 -31.99
C ASN A 18 -11.11 -0.26 -31.44
N ASN A 19 -9.81 0.03 -31.37
CA ASN A 19 -9.30 1.32 -30.88
C ASN A 19 -8.73 2.21 -32.01
N ASP A 20 -8.91 1.86 -33.29
CA ASP A 20 -8.34 2.53 -34.47
C ASP A 20 -6.80 2.49 -34.53
N TRP A 21 -6.18 1.39 -34.07
CA TRP A 21 -4.73 1.19 -34.16
C TRP A 21 -4.42 0.40 -35.44
N ASP A 22 -3.40 0.82 -36.17
CA ASP A 22 -3.05 0.22 -37.47
C ASP A 22 -2.47 -1.19 -37.27
N TYR A 23 -3.34 -2.20 -37.23
CA TYR A 23 -2.97 -3.59 -37.07
C TYR A 23 -1.89 -4.05 -38.08
N GLU A 24 -1.98 -3.62 -39.34
CA GLU A 24 -1.02 -4.01 -40.38
C GLU A 24 0.39 -3.51 -40.06
N ALA A 25 0.53 -2.44 -39.27
CA ALA A 25 1.83 -1.96 -38.78
C ALA A 25 2.42 -2.83 -37.65
N TYR A 26 1.61 -3.68 -37.00
CA TYR A 26 1.99 -4.43 -35.79
C TYR A 26 1.88 -5.95 -35.93
N GLU A 27 1.28 -6.47 -37.01
CA GLU A 27 0.98 -7.89 -37.24
C GLU A 27 2.21 -8.81 -37.12
N ASP A 28 3.36 -8.36 -37.62
CA ASP A 28 4.62 -9.12 -37.62
C ASP A 28 5.33 -9.12 -36.26
N PHE A 29 4.84 -8.35 -35.29
CA PHE A 29 5.61 -7.97 -34.12
C PHE A 29 5.04 -8.43 -32.77
N ILE A 30 3.90 -9.14 -32.73
CA ILE A 30 3.27 -9.62 -31.49
C ILE A 30 3.68 -11.08 -31.19
N LEU A 31 4.36 -11.32 -30.07
CA LEU A 31 4.84 -12.64 -29.63
C LEU A 31 4.34 -12.99 -28.21
N VAL A 32 3.54 -14.05 -28.07
CA VAL A 32 2.97 -14.51 -26.79
C VAL A 32 3.78 -15.70 -26.25
N TYR A 33 4.39 -15.58 -25.07
CA TYR A 33 5.06 -16.71 -24.40
C TYR A 33 4.21 -17.26 -23.25
N GLU A 34 4.17 -18.59 -23.14
CA GLU A 34 3.57 -19.30 -22.00
C GLU A 34 4.70 -20.02 -21.24
N SER A 35 5.12 -19.49 -20.11
CA SER A 35 5.64 -20.27 -19.00
C SER A 35 4.91 -19.82 -17.73
N ASP A 36 5.16 -20.44 -16.57
CA ASP A 36 4.39 -20.29 -15.32
C ASP A 36 4.15 -18.85 -14.78
N PHE A 37 4.62 -17.83 -15.50
CA PHE A 37 4.18 -16.44 -15.47
C PHE A 37 3.80 -15.99 -16.90
N PRO A 38 2.53 -15.66 -17.20
CA PRO A 38 2.13 -15.29 -18.55
C PRO A 38 2.62 -13.86 -18.86
N TYR A 39 3.43 -13.70 -19.91
CA TYR A 39 3.88 -12.38 -20.38
C TYR A 39 3.76 -12.25 -21.90
N LEU A 40 3.45 -11.02 -22.34
CA LEU A 40 3.29 -10.65 -23.74
C LEU A 40 4.51 -9.85 -24.19
N LEU A 41 5.23 -10.33 -25.21
CA LEU A 41 6.36 -9.62 -25.82
C LEU A 41 5.91 -9.00 -27.15
N ILE A 42 6.09 -7.69 -27.31
CA ILE A 42 5.78 -6.98 -28.54
C ILE A 42 7.06 -6.32 -29.08
N ASP A 43 7.44 -6.66 -30.30
CA ASP A 43 8.55 -6.08 -31.04
C ASP A 43 8.12 -4.74 -31.67
N PHE A 44 9.01 -3.77 -31.78
CA PHE A 44 8.71 -2.41 -32.25
C PHE A 44 9.95 -1.76 -32.89
N ASP A 45 9.77 -0.75 -33.73
CA ASP A 45 10.90 0.06 -34.17
C ASP A 45 11.31 1.13 -33.12
N ASP A 46 12.52 1.68 -33.26
CA ASP A 46 13.09 2.71 -32.38
C ASP A 46 12.18 3.95 -32.21
N LYS A 47 11.36 4.28 -33.21
CA LYS A 47 10.50 5.46 -33.19
C LYS A 47 9.26 5.19 -32.34
N ILE A 48 8.65 4.02 -32.52
CA ILE A 48 7.45 3.58 -31.81
C ILE A 48 7.78 3.20 -30.37
N TYR A 49 8.93 2.58 -30.09
CA TYR A 49 9.39 2.24 -28.73
C TYR A 49 9.39 3.45 -27.77
N ASN A 50 9.66 4.65 -28.29
CA ASN A 50 9.63 5.89 -27.53
C ASN A 50 8.23 6.54 -27.44
N GLU A 51 7.30 6.13 -28.30
CA GLU A 51 5.93 6.65 -28.40
C GLU A 51 4.89 5.70 -27.75
N VAL A 52 5.26 4.47 -27.35
CA VAL A 52 4.38 3.57 -26.60
C VAL A 52 4.01 4.20 -25.25
N ASP A 53 2.79 4.76 -25.18
CA ASP A 53 2.23 5.41 -23.99
C ASP A 53 1.65 4.37 -23.01
N HIS A 54 1.66 4.73 -21.73
CA HIS A 54 1.08 3.99 -20.61
C HIS A 54 -0.39 3.57 -20.84
N GLN A 55 -1.16 4.34 -21.62
CA GLN A 55 -2.54 3.96 -22.00
C GLN A 55 -2.60 2.67 -22.83
N TYR A 56 -1.62 2.43 -23.69
CA TYR A 56 -1.52 1.20 -24.48
C TYR A 56 -1.24 0.01 -23.58
N ILE A 57 -0.19 0.12 -22.78
CA ILE A 57 0.31 -0.96 -21.91
C ILE A 57 -0.78 -1.35 -20.89
N THR A 58 -1.51 -0.36 -20.36
CA THR A 58 -2.66 -0.56 -19.47
C THR A 58 -3.86 -1.19 -20.18
N GLY A 59 -4.19 -0.73 -21.38
CA GLY A 59 -5.28 -1.29 -22.18
C GLY A 59 -5.03 -2.75 -22.55
N THR A 60 -3.81 -3.08 -22.95
CA THR A 60 -3.39 -4.45 -23.28
C THR A 60 -3.34 -5.36 -22.05
N HIS A 61 -2.87 -4.86 -20.89
CA HIS A 61 -2.96 -5.59 -19.61
C HIS A 61 -4.41 -5.98 -19.28
N ASN A 62 -5.31 -5.00 -19.31
CA ASN A 62 -6.73 -5.22 -18.99
C ASN A 62 -7.42 -6.20 -19.95
N ALA A 63 -7.01 -6.22 -21.22
CA ALA A 63 -7.56 -7.13 -22.22
C ALA A 63 -7.02 -8.56 -22.09
N CYS A 64 -5.77 -8.74 -21.66
CA CYS A 64 -5.08 -10.04 -21.70
C CYS A 64 -4.96 -10.73 -20.34
N GLU A 65 -5.29 -10.02 -19.25
CA GLU A 65 -5.14 -10.45 -17.85
C GLU A 65 -3.72 -10.91 -17.49
N ASN A 66 -2.70 -10.43 -18.21
CA ASN A 66 -1.30 -10.81 -17.98
C ASN A 66 -0.63 -9.82 -17.02
N SER A 67 0.02 -10.32 -15.97
CA SER A 67 0.71 -9.47 -15.00
C SER A 67 1.98 -8.82 -15.54
N PHE A 68 2.53 -9.30 -16.67
CA PHE A 68 3.76 -8.78 -17.26
C PHE A 68 3.59 -8.53 -18.77
N PHE A 69 4.16 -7.42 -19.23
CA PHE A 69 4.16 -6.98 -20.62
C PHE A 69 5.58 -6.55 -20.99
N ALA A 70 6.09 -6.84 -22.18
CA ALA A 70 7.42 -6.44 -22.61
C ALA A 70 7.38 -5.89 -24.04
N VAL A 71 8.09 -4.80 -24.25
CA VAL A 71 8.24 -4.10 -25.53
C VAL A 71 9.72 -4.17 -25.90
N THR A 72 10.09 -4.65 -27.08
CA THR A 72 11.50 -4.71 -27.50
C THR A 72 11.68 -4.14 -28.90
N ASP A 73 12.86 -3.62 -29.23
CA ASP A 73 13.23 -3.25 -30.60
C ASP A 73 14.33 -4.16 -31.19
N GLY A 74 14.55 -5.31 -30.52
CA GLY A 74 15.64 -6.25 -30.82
C GLY A 74 17.01 -5.83 -30.28
N LYS A 75 17.17 -4.62 -29.73
CA LYS A 75 18.40 -4.14 -29.05
C LYS A 75 18.16 -3.72 -27.61
N LYS A 76 16.98 -3.20 -27.29
CA LYS A 76 16.53 -2.75 -25.97
C LYS A 76 15.18 -3.37 -25.67
N THR A 77 14.99 -3.77 -24.42
CA THR A 77 13.71 -4.31 -23.93
C THR A 77 13.20 -3.44 -22.79
N ARG A 78 11.96 -2.95 -22.94
CA ARG A 78 11.17 -2.34 -21.89
C ARG A 78 10.20 -3.38 -21.33
N VAL A 79 10.45 -3.90 -20.14
CA VAL A 79 9.45 -4.74 -19.44
C VAL A 79 8.54 -3.81 -18.64
N SER A 80 7.27 -4.17 -18.51
CA SER A 80 6.20 -3.47 -17.83
C SER A 80 5.50 -4.48 -16.94
N TYR A 81 5.68 -4.36 -15.63
CA TYR A 81 4.99 -5.22 -14.66
C TYR A 81 3.74 -4.51 -14.15
N PHE A 82 2.59 -5.14 -14.35
CA PHE A 82 1.33 -4.75 -13.74
C PHE A 82 1.11 -5.45 -12.41
N ALA A 83 1.37 -4.72 -11.33
CA ALA A 83 0.93 -5.07 -10.00
C ALA A 83 0.31 -3.87 -9.31
N PHE A 84 -0.74 -4.13 -8.52
CA PHE A 84 -1.44 -3.12 -7.74
C PHE A 84 -1.94 -1.93 -8.59
N GLY A 85 -2.29 -2.17 -9.86
CA GLY A 85 -2.76 -1.13 -10.81
C GLY A 85 -1.66 -0.18 -11.31
N HIS A 86 -0.38 -0.53 -11.18
CA HIS A 86 0.74 0.24 -11.72
C HIS A 86 1.28 -0.37 -13.00
N ASP A 87 1.80 0.46 -13.89
CA ASP A 87 2.73 0.05 -14.95
C ASP A 87 4.15 0.36 -14.46
N ILE A 88 4.96 -0.67 -14.27
CA ILE A 88 6.33 -0.53 -13.80
C ILE A 88 7.27 -0.80 -14.96
N HIS A 89 7.87 0.27 -15.50
CA HIS A 89 8.78 0.17 -16.63
C HIS A 89 10.21 -0.18 -16.20
N PHE A 90 10.75 -1.21 -16.82
CA PHE A 90 12.15 -1.62 -16.75
C PHE A 90 12.79 -1.37 -18.09
N SER A 91 13.64 -0.35 -18.21
CA SER A 91 14.42 -0.12 -19.44
C SER A 91 15.74 -0.88 -19.39
N ASP A 92 16.28 -1.20 -20.56
CA ASP A 92 17.59 -1.86 -20.73
C ASP A 92 17.69 -3.24 -20.07
N VAL A 93 16.57 -3.98 -20.01
CA VAL A 93 16.55 -5.37 -19.56
C VAL A 93 17.27 -6.23 -20.61
N HIS A 94 18.40 -6.83 -20.23
CA HIS A 94 19.22 -7.64 -21.13
C HIS A 94 18.53 -8.92 -21.57
N SER A 95 17.78 -9.58 -20.68
CA SER A 95 16.82 -10.61 -21.04
C SER A 95 15.64 -10.67 -20.07
N VAL A 96 14.48 -11.04 -20.59
CA VAL A 96 13.26 -11.21 -19.79
C VAL A 96 13.44 -12.37 -18.79
N GLU A 97 14.19 -13.41 -19.14
CA GLU A 97 14.49 -14.50 -18.20
C GLU A 97 15.35 -14.03 -17.01
N GLU A 98 16.30 -13.11 -17.19
CA GLU A 98 17.09 -12.56 -16.09
C GLU A 98 16.20 -11.72 -15.16
N PHE A 99 15.30 -10.92 -15.72
CA PHE A 99 14.33 -10.11 -14.97
C PHE A 99 13.36 -10.96 -14.14
N LEU A 100 12.82 -12.04 -14.71
CA LEU A 100 11.88 -12.93 -14.02
C LEU A 100 12.52 -13.74 -12.89
N ASN A 101 13.86 -13.83 -12.85
CA ASN A 101 14.60 -14.48 -11.78
C ASN A 101 14.95 -13.54 -10.61
N ILE A 102 14.56 -12.25 -10.68
CA ILE A 102 14.74 -11.31 -9.56
C ILE A 102 13.73 -11.64 -8.47
N PRO A 103 14.15 -11.95 -7.23
CA PRO A 103 13.24 -12.15 -6.11
C PRO A 103 12.33 -10.94 -5.89
N VAL A 104 11.06 -11.18 -5.52
CA VAL A 104 10.10 -10.09 -5.26
C VAL A 104 10.58 -9.17 -4.14
N GLU A 105 11.34 -9.70 -3.19
CA GLU A 105 11.96 -8.94 -2.11
C GLU A 105 13.01 -7.94 -2.63
N ASP A 106 13.70 -8.26 -3.73
CA ASP A 106 14.70 -7.41 -4.37
C ASP A 106 14.05 -6.35 -5.27
N LEU A 107 12.90 -6.67 -5.89
CA LEU A 107 12.09 -5.69 -6.64
C LEU A 107 11.61 -4.55 -5.73
N ALA A 108 11.26 -4.84 -4.47
CA ALA A 108 10.91 -3.84 -3.47
C ALA A 108 12.08 -2.88 -3.13
N ALA A 109 13.32 -3.36 -3.20
CA ALA A 109 14.53 -2.58 -2.91
C ALA A 109 14.95 -1.64 -4.05
N LEU A 110 14.49 -1.89 -5.29
CA LEU A 110 14.86 -1.12 -6.47
C LEU A 110 14.14 0.25 -6.58
N ASN A 111 13.33 0.65 -5.59
CA ASN A 111 12.64 1.94 -5.54
C ASN A 111 11.79 2.26 -6.80
N ILE A 112 11.25 1.20 -7.42
CA ILE A 112 10.57 1.23 -8.72
C ILE A 112 9.07 1.53 -8.60
N PHE A 113 8.54 1.47 -7.39
CA PHE A 113 7.13 1.69 -7.14
C PHE A 113 6.85 3.18 -6.92
N SER A 114 6.14 3.78 -7.86
CA SER A 114 5.73 5.18 -7.77
C SER A 114 4.27 5.29 -7.39
N ARG A 115 3.92 6.31 -6.60
CA ARG A 115 2.55 6.51 -6.10
C ARG A 115 1.52 6.61 -7.24
N LEU A 116 0.41 5.87 -7.14
CA LEU A 116 -0.69 5.92 -8.11
C LEU A 116 -1.23 7.34 -8.25
N HIS A 117 -1.49 7.74 -9.49
CA HIS A 117 -2.23 8.96 -9.76
C HIS A 117 -3.68 8.82 -9.28
N ARG A 118 -4.22 9.88 -8.65
CA ARG A 118 -5.57 9.86 -8.05
C ARG A 118 -6.70 9.40 -8.98
N LYS A 119 -6.53 9.58 -10.30
CA LYS A 119 -7.54 9.21 -11.30
C LYS A 119 -7.79 7.70 -11.31
N PHE A 120 -6.75 6.91 -11.03
CA PHE A 120 -6.83 5.46 -10.95
C PHE A 120 -7.51 5.01 -9.66
N LEU A 121 -7.30 5.72 -8.55
CA LEU A 121 -7.97 5.42 -7.28
C LEU A 121 -9.46 5.81 -7.24
N ALA A 122 -9.96 6.44 -8.31
CA ALA A 122 -11.40 6.63 -8.50
C ALA A 122 -12.05 5.40 -9.16
N ASP A 123 -11.25 4.60 -9.86
CA ASP A 123 -11.65 3.37 -10.56
C ASP A 123 -11.90 2.25 -9.55
N GLU A 124 -13.02 1.57 -9.71
CA GLU A 124 -13.45 0.50 -8.81
C GLU A 124 -12.58 -0.75 -8.98
N ALA A 125 -12.14 -1.07 -10.19
CA ALA A 125 -11.27 -2.21 -10.45
C ALA A 125 -9.90 -2.05 -9.76
N VAL A 126 -9.38 -0.82 -9.71
CA VAL A 126 -8.13 -0.54 -8.99
C VAL A 126 -8.32 -0.71 -7.49
N VAL A 127 -9.45 -0.26 -6.94
CA VAL A 127 -9.76 -0.40 -5.50
C VAL A 127 -10.01 -1.86 -5.12
N GLU A 128 -10.62 -2.64 -6.03
CA GLU A 128 -10.84 -4.08 -5.87
C GLU A 128 -9.52 -4.84 -5.72
N GLN A 129 -8.45 -4.44 -6.41
CA GLN A 129 -7.12 -5.03 -6.18
C GLN A 129 -6.64 -4.84 -4.74
N PHE A 130 -6.81 -3.65 -4.14
CA PHE A 130 -6.44 -3.45 -2.73
C PHE A 130 -7.27 -4.34 -1.79
N ILE A 131 -8.48 -4.71 -2.18
CA ILE A 131 -9.34 -5.64 -1.45
C ILE A 131 -8.83 -7.07 -1.61
N ASP A 132 -8.55 -7.50 -2.84
CA ASP A 132 -8.07 -8.85 -3.17
C ASP A 132 -6.71 -9.16 -2.53
N TYR A 133 -5.82 -8.17 -2.47
CA TYR A 133 -4.54 -8.28 -1.75
C TYR A 133 -4.68 -8.21 -0.23
N GLY A 134 -5.90 -8.09 0.30
CA GLY A 134 -6.16 -8.04 1.74
C GLY A 134 -5.61 -6.79 2.42
N ILE A 135 -5.42 -5.69 1.69
CA ILE A 135 -4.99 -4.40 2.24
C ILE A 135 -6.19 -3.64 2.83
N ILE A 136 -7.33 -3.72 2.15
CA ILE A 136 -8.60 -3.07 2.52
C ILE A 136 -9.68 -4.13 2.65
N SER A 137 -10.57 -4.00 3.63
CA SER A 137 -11.68 -4.93 3.74
C SER A 137 -12.77 -4.64 2.72
N GLU A 138 -13.21 -5.67 1.99
CA GLU A 138 -14.42 -5.67 1.14
C GLU A 138 -15.68 -5.20 1.89
N GLN A 139 -15.70 -5.34 3.22
CA GLN A 139 -16.84 -5.00 4.08
C GLN A 139 -16.79 -3.56 4.60
N SER A 140 -15.71 -2.82 4.30
CA SER A 140 -15.64 -1.38 4.51
C SER A 140 -16.69 -0.69 3.65
N LYS A 141 -17.19 0.48 4.06
CA LYS A 141 -18.12 1.24 3.21
C LYS A 141 -17.44 1.65 1.90
N VAL A 142 -18.17 1.63 0.78
CA VAL A 142 -17.62 1.93 -0.55
C VAL A 142 -16.93 3.29 -0.60
N GLU A 143 -17.52 4.31 0.04
CA GLU A 143 -16.92 5.64 0.12
C GLU A 143 -15.59 5.66 0.89
N TRP A 144 -15.41 4.73 1.83
CA TRP A 144 -14.19 4.58 2.61
C TRP A 144 -13.15 3.71 1.90
N GLN A 145 -13.56 2.71 1.12
CA GLN A 145 -12.63 1.85 0.37
C GLN A 145 -11.73 2.68 -0.57
N LYS A 146 -12.30 3.61 -1.34
CA LYS A 146 -11.54 4.53 -2.21
C LYS A 146 -10.53 5.36 -1.42
N ARG A 147 -10.91 5.77 -0.21
CA ARG A 147 -10.05 6.57 0.68
C ARG A 147 -8.96 5.74 1.32
N PHE A 148 -9.27 4.53 1.75
CA PHE A 148 -8.31 3.58 2.30
C PHE A 148 -7.29 3.16 1.22
N ALA A 149 -7.69 3.08 -0.05
CA ALA A 149 -6.77 2.83 -1.16
C ALA A 149 -5.80 3.98 -1.35
N GLU A 150 -6.27 5.23 -1.28
CA GLU A 150 -5.38 6.39 -1.27
C GLU A 150 -4.46 6.43 -0.03
N PHE A 151 -4.93 5.94 1.12
CA PHE A 151 -4.11 5.87 2.34
C PHE A 151 -3.01 4.82 2.19
N ALA A 152 -3.34 3.64 1.66
CA ALA A 152 -2.37 2.58 1.36
C ALA A 152 -1.35 3.06 0.32
N ASN A 153 -1.82 3.65 -0.78
CA ASN A 153 -1.00 4.21 -1.83
C ASN A 153 -0.02 5.28 -1.30
N ALA A 154 -0.49 6.19 -0.43
CA ALA A 154 0.39 7.17 0.22
C ALA A 154 1.36 6.51 1.20
N LEU A 155 0.88 5.56 2.02
CA LEU A 155 1.70 4.82 2.97
C LEU A 155 2.84 4.09 2.28
N PHE A 156 2.60 3.48 1.13
CA PHE A 156 3.62 2.69 0.45
C PHE A 156 4.59 3.53 -0.36
N TYR A 157 4.14 4.65 -0.95
CA TYR A 157 4.91 5.30 -2.01
C TYR A 157 5.12 6.81 -1.86
N GLU A 158 4.40 7.52 -0.98
CA GLU A 158 4.67 8.95 -0.79
C GLU A 158 5.97 9.13 -0.01
N LYS A 159 6.82 10.10 -0.40
CA LYS A 159 8.07 10.35 0.32
C LYS A 159 7.78 10.94 1.70
N TYR A 160 8.45 10.43 2.73
CA TYR A 160 8.43 11.09 4.03
C TYR A 160 9.41 12.29 4.03
N GLU A 161 8.96 13.45 4.50
CA GLU A 161 9.81 14.60 4.78
C GLU A 161 9.51 15.12 6.18
N PRO A 162 10.52 15.21 7.08
CA PRO A 162 10.32 15.74 8.42
C PRO A 162 9.63 17.09 8.40
N THR A 163 8.63 17.26 9.26
CA THR A 163 7.98 18.56 9.41
C THR A 163 8.67 19.37 10.51
N ASN A 164 8.44 20.69 10.52
CA ASN A 164 8.98 21.58 11.56
C ASN A 164 8.22 21.47 12.90
N ARG A 165 7.49 20.38 13.14
CA ARG A 165 6.70 20.19 14.36
C ARG A 165 7.62 19.73 15.48
N VAL A 166 7.43 20.31 16.66
CA VAL A 166 8.13 19.87 17.86
C VAL A 166 7.39 18.66 18.43
N LEU A 167 8.01 17.49 18.31
CA LEU A 167 7.50 16.21 18.78
C LEU A 167 8.48 15.60 19.79
N PRO A 168 8.02 14.71 20.68
CA PRO A 168 8.89 14.04 21.65
C PRO A 168 9.85 13.03 20.98
N ILE A 169 9.55 12.58 19.76
CA ILE A 169 10.36 11.64 18.99
C ILE A 169 10.88 12.31 17.73
N GLU A 170 12.01 11.81 17.23
CA GLU A 170 12.60 12.22 15.97
C GLU A 170 12.63 11.02 15.01
N ILE A 171 12.03 11.17 13.83
CA ILE A 171 12.18 10.17 12.76
C ILE A 171 13.50 10.46 12.05
N VAL A 172 14.48 9.58 12.27
CA VAL A 172 15.85 9.71 11.76
C VAL A 172 15.90 9.32 10.29
N GLU A 173 15.21 8.23 9.93
CA GLU A 173 15.28 7.67 8.58
C GLU A 173 13.97 6.95 8.21
N ASP A 174 13.58 7.10 6.94
CA ASP A 174 12.51 6.31 6.31
C ASP A 174 13.17 5.14 5.56
N LEU A 175 13.14 3.97 6.21
CA LEU A 175 13.77 2.73 5.75
C LEU A 175 12.94 2.02 4.68
N GLN A 176 11.95 2.71 4.10
CA GLN A 176 11.11 2.25 3.00
C GLN A 176 10.29 1.00 3.37
N LEU A 177 9.87 0.26 2.35
CA LEU A 177 9.03 -0.92 2.46
C LEU A 177 9.83 -2.17 2.80
N GLU A 178 9.29 -3.00 3.67
CA GLU A 178 9.73 -4.38 3.88
C GLU A 178 8.52 -5.31 3.83
N TYR A 179 8.70 -6.52 3.29
CA TYR A 179 7.72 -7.59 3.43
C TYR A 179 7.93 -8.30 4.78
N ARG A 180 6.85 -8.49 5.53
CA ARG A 180 6.93 -9.10 6.86
C ARG A 180 5.66 -9.88 7.18
N SER A 181 5.84 -10.98 7.91
CA SER A 181 4.77 -11.71 8.59
C SER A 181 4.83 -11.44 10.09
N SER A 182 3.81 -10.76 10.62
CA SER A 182 3.69 -10.40 12.05
C SER A 182 2.49 -11.12 12.65
N LYS A 183 2.71 -11.97 13.67
CA LYS A 183 1.61 -12.60 14.41
C LYS A 183 0.96 -11.60 15.36
N ASN A 184 -0.35 -11.69 15.53
CA ASN A 184 -1.08 -10.97 16.57
C ASN A 184 -1.30 -11.88 17.79
N ALA A 185 -1.65 -11.26 18.93
CA ALA A 185 -1.79 -11.96 20.22
C ALA A 185 -2.94 -12.99 20.25
N SER A 186 -3.82 -13.01 19.25
CA SER A 186 -4.95 -13.92 19.16
C SER A 186 -4.71 -15.08 18.16
N GLY A 187 -3.49 -15.21 17.62
CA GLY A 187 -3.10 -16.32 16.74
C GLY A 187 -3.31 -16.09 15.24
N GLY A 188 -3.84 -14.93 14.85
CA GLY A 188 -3.84 -14.47 13.47
C GLY A 188 -2.50 -13.83 13.08
N GLY A 189 -2.32 -13.54 11.80
CA GLY A 189 -1.14 -12.88 11.26
C GLY A 189 -1.52 -11.72 10.36
N TYR A 190 -0.65 -10.73 10.31
CA TYR A 190 -0.62 -9.69 9.30
C TYR A 190 0.63 -9.91 8.48
N GLU A 191 0.44 -10.46 7.29
CA GLU A 191 1.52 -10.77 6.36
C GLU A 191 1.38 -9.90 5.12
N GLY A 192 2.45 -9.20 4.77
CA GLY A 192 2.47 -8.29 3.62
C GLY A 192 3.43 -7.12 3.80
N LEU A 193 3.12 -6.03 3.09
CA LEU A 193 3.94 -4.82 3.07
C LEU A 193 3.82 -4.00 4.35
N HIS A 194 4.97 -3.58 4.85
CA HIS A 194 5.11 -2.69 5.99
C HIS A 194 6.07 -1.56 5.61
N ARG A 195 5.76 -0.33 6.00
CA ARG A 195 6.72 0.78 5.90
C ARG A 195 7.44 0.96 7.22
N LYS A 196 8.77 1.06 7.15
CA LYS A 196 9.64 1.09 8.32
C LYS A 196 10.32 2.44 8.49
N PHE A 197 10.40 2.89 9.74
CA PHE A 197 11.05 4.13 10.12
C PHE A 197 12.03 3.88 11.27
N LEU A 198 13.24 4.42 11.16
CA LEU A 198 14.17 4.53 12.28
C LEU A 198 13.82 5.79 13.07
N VAL A 199 13.65 5.63 14.38
CA VAL A 199 13.14 6.68 15.27
C VAL A 199 14.03 6.77 16.49
N LYS A 200 14.47 7.98 16.80
CA LYS A 200 15.15 8.33 18.03
C LYS A 200 14.15 8.78 19.08
N LEU A 201 14.25 8.14 20.25
CA LEU A 201 13.37 8.34 21.39
C LEU A 201 13.89 9.46 22.32
N PRO A 202 13.06 10.01 23.24
CA PRO A 202 13.48 11.07 24.15
C PRO A 202 14.71 10.76 25.02
N ASN A 203 14.95 9.47 25.30
CA ASN A 203 16.10 9.02 26.09
C ASN A 203 17.39 8.90 25.25
N GLY A 204 17.33 9.18 23.95
CA GLY A 204 18.46 9.07 23.02
C GLY A 204 18.59 7.70 22.34
N ASP A 205 17.82 6.70 22.77
CA ASP A 205 17.83 5.37 22.14
C ASP A 205 17.16 5.42 20.76
N GLU A 206 17.61 4.55 19.87
CA GLU A 206 17.02 4.37 18.54
C GLU A 206 16.26 3.05 18.46
N THR A 207 15.11 3.08 17.79
CA THR A 207 14.30 1.90 17.53
C THR A 207 13.61 2.01 16.18
N SER A 208 13.14 0.89 15.65
CA SER A 208 12.34 0.88 14.43
C SER A 208 10.85 0.81 14.73
N PHE A 209 10.08 1.58 13.97
CA PHE A 209 8.63 1.46 13.89
C PHE A 209 8.24 0.92 12.52
N VAL A 210 7.25 0.03 12.49
CA VAL A 210 6.64 -0.43 11.24
C VAL A 210 5.16 -0.08 11.22
N ILE A 211 4.69 0.35 10.06
CA ILE A 211 3.31 0.77 9.81
C ILE A 211 2.77 -0.05 8.64
N SER A 212 1.58 -0.62 8.79
CA SER A 212 0.93 -1.42 7.76
C SER A 212 -0.58 -1.24 7.76
N LEU A 213 -1.20 -1.53 6.62
CA LEU A 213 -2.64 -1.50 6.45
C LEU A 213 -3.11 -2.88 5.98
N PHE A 214 -4.06 -3.48 6.70
CA PHE A 214 -4.56 -4.80 6.38
C PHE A 214 -6.05 -4.94 6.63
N ALA A 215 -6.72 -5.71 5.77
CA ALA A 215 -8.03 -6.24 6.00
C ALA A 215 -8.00 -7.34 7.06
N THR A 216 -8.99 -7.38 7.94
CA THR A 216 -9.25 -8.55 8.80
C THR A 216 -10.38 -9.37 8.22
N GLY A 217 -10.27 -10.69 8.28
CA GLY A 217 -11.34 -11.59 7.86
C GLY A 217 -12.60 -11.47 8.73
N SER A 218 -13.76 -11.57 8.07
CA SER A 218 -15.05 -11.72 8.73
C SER A 218 -15.18 -13.10 9.36
N THR A 219 -15.96 -13.22 10.43
CA THR A 219 -16.23 -14.49 11.10
C THR A 219 -17.71 -14.62 11.39
N VAL A 220 -18.23 -15.85 11.33
CA VAL A 220 -19.61 -16.18 11.69
C VAL A 220 -19.57 -17.28 12.73
N SER A 221 -20.08 -17.01 13.93
CA SER A 221 -20.11 -17.96 15.05
C SER A 221 -18.74 -18.58 15.37
N ASP A 222 -17.66 -17.85 15.14
CA ASP A 222 -16.30 -18.33 15.46
C ASP A 222 -16.13 -18.46 16.98
N THR A 223 -15.47 -19.53 17.41
CA THR A 223 -15.34 -19.87 18.83
C THR A 223 -14.47 -18.90 19.63
N VAL A 224 -13.59 -18.16 18.96
CA VAL A 224 -12.66 -17.19 19.55
C VAL A 224 -13.15 -15.76 19.34
N TYR A 225 -13.61 -15.46 18.12
CA TYR A 225 -13.92 -14.11 17.66
C TYR A 225 -15.41 -13.81 17.56
N GLY A 226 -16.28 -14.81 17.73
CA GLY A 226 -17.71 -14.69 17.56
C GLY A 226 -18.09 -14.34 16.13
N THR A 227 -19.19 -13.60 15.99
CA THR A 227 -19.59 -13.03 14.70
C THR A 227 -19.02 -11.62 14.58
N ARG A 228 -18.13 -11.39 13.61
CA ARG A 228 -17.53 -10.08 13.35
C ARG A 228 -17.48 -9.81 11.84
N LYS A 229 -17.68 -8.55 11.46
CA LYS A 229 -17.40 -8.09 10.11
C LYS A 229 -15.90 -7.89 9.91
N GLY A 230 -15.44 -8.08 8.68
CA GLY A 230 -14.13 -7.65 8.25
C GLY A 230 -13.98 -6.14 8.34
N GLN A 231 -12.75 -5.70 8.57
CA GLN A 231 -12.41 -4.30 8.87
C GLN A 231 -11.04 -3.98 8.29
N THR A 232 -10.81 -2.73 7.95
CA THR A 232 -9.51 -2.21 7.55
C THR A 232 -8.76 -1.71 8.80
N GLN A 233 -7.65 -2.35 9.12
CA GLN A 233 -6.82 -2.07 10.30
C GLN A 233 -5.52 -1.40 9.90
N LEU A 234 -5.27 -0.23 10.48
CA LEU A 234 -3.97 0.43 10.45
C LEU A 234 -3.17 -0.02 11.68
N ASN A 235 -2.06 -0.71 11.45
CA ASN A 235 -1.28 -1.38 12.48
C ASN A 235 0.10 -0.75 12.60
N ILE A 236 0.53 -0.48 13.84
CA ILE A 236 1.85 0.06 14.14
C ILE A 236 2.52 -0.81 15.20
N ALA A 237 3.74 -1.26 14.92
CA ALA A 237 4.58 -2.00 15.85
C ALA A 237 5.91 -1.27 16.09
N MET A 238 6.38 -1.34 17.33
CA MET A 238 7.71 -0.89 17.75
C MET A 238 8.57 -2.17 17.89
N LEU A 239 9.68 -2.25 17.16
CA LEU A 239 10.43 -3.51 16.97
C LEU A 239 11.39 -3.85 18.13
N ASP A 240 11.42 -3.04 19.17
CA ASP A 240 12.15 -3.35 20.42
C ASP A 240 11.34 -4.24 21.38
N GLN A 241 10.11 -4.59 21.03
CA GLN A 241 9.21 -5.34 21.90
C GLN A 241 9.34 -6.86 21.70
N PRO A 242 9.23 -7.65 22.79
CA PRO A 242 9.10 -9.09 22.68
C PRO A 242 7.97 -9.45 21.70
N ASN A 243 8.28 -10.29 20.71
CA ASN A 243 7.39 -10.76 19.64
C ASN A 243 7.00 -9.72 18.57
N ASN A 244 7.61 -8.53 18.53
CA ASN A 244 7.30 -7.48 17.53
C ASN A 244 5.79 -7.17 17.42
N ALA A 245 5.05 -7.33 18.53
CA ALA A 245 3.60 -7.20 18.51
C ALA A 245 3.18 -5.76 18.26
N TYR A 246 2.14 -5.57 17.45
CA TYR A 246 1.51 -4.27 17.22
C TYR A 246 1.03 -3.64 18.52
N ASN A 247 1.64 -2.52 18.89
CA ASN A 247 1.29 -1.80 20.11
C ASN A 247 0.17 -0.76 19.86
N LEU A 248 -0.12 -0.45 18.59
CA LEU A 248 -1.28 0.33 18.14
C LEU A 248 -1.95 -0.36 16.96
N GLN A 249 -3.27 -0.50 17.04
CA GLN A 249 -4.14 -0.96 15.96
C GLN A 249 -5.32 0.01 15.91
N VAL A 250 -5.57 0.60 14.75
CA VAL A 250 -6.66 1.54 14.51
C VAL A 250 -7.61 0.92 13.50
N ASN A 251 -8.81 0.59 13.96
CA ASN A 251 -9.90 0.19 13.08
C ASN A 251 -10.39 1.44 12.33
N LEU A 252 -9.99 1.56 11.05
CA LEU A 252 -10.32 2.72 10.26
C LEU A 252 -11.82 2.83 9.98
N ASP A 253 -12.55 1.71 9.87
CA ASP A 253 -14.01 1.71 9.73
C ASP A 253 -14.75 2.28 10.94
N LYS A 254 -14.08 2.38 12.09
CA LYS A 254 -14.66 2.92 13.32
C LYS A 254 -14.17 4.33 13.64
N PHE A 255 -12.91 4.62 13.35
CA PHE A 255 -12.24 5.84 13.80
C PHE A 255 -11.91 6.80 12.66
N ILE A 256 -12.77 6.84 11.65
CA ILE A 256 -12.79 7.85 10.60
C ILE A 256 -14.12 8.60 10.64
N ASP A 257 -14.06 9.92 10.68
CA ASP A 257 -15.21 10.80 10.55
C ASP A 257 -15.07 11.64 9.28
N GLN A 258 -16.17 11.88 8.57
CA GLN A 258 -16.25 12.92 7.54
C GLN A 258 -16.76 14.21 8.19
N ILE A 259 -15.94 15.27 8.15
CA ILE A 259 -16.24 16.57 8.74
C ILE A 259 -16.09 17.64 7.66
N GLY A 260 -17.23 18.03 7.06
CA GLY A 260 -17.25 18.90 5.90
C GLY A 260 -16.44 18.29 4.75
N ASP A 261 -15.47 19.04 4.25
CA ASP A 261 -14.60 18.65 3.12
C ASP A 261 -13.34 17.90 3.55
N TYR A 262 -13.38 17.22 4.70
CA TYR A 262 -12.23 16.47 5.22
C TYR A 262 -12.66 15.15 5.86
N TYR A 263 -11.76 14.17 5.79
CA TYR A 263 -11.75 13.03 6.70
C TYR A 263 -10.83 13.31 7.88
N GLU A 264 -11.30 13.00 9.08
CA GLU A 264 -10.49 12.99 10.29
C GLU A 264 -10.32 11.56 10.78
N ILE A 265 -9.07 11.12 10.92
CA ILE A 265 -8.73 9.85 11.56
C ILE A 265 -8.33 10.13 12.99
N TRP A 266 -8.93 9.40 13.92
CA TRP A 266 -8.67 9.54 15.34
C TRP A 266 -8.55 8.18 16.02
N HIS A 267 -8.37 8.17 17.34
CA HIS A 267 -8.45 6.96 18.16
C HIS A 267 -8.95 7.31 19.56
N SER A 268 -9.70 6.41 20.21
CA SER A 268 -10.33 6.67 21.51
C SER A 268 -9.43 6.46 22.73
N GLY A 269 -8.22 5.94 22.51
CA GLY A 269 -7.31 5.53 23.59
C GLY A 269 -7.71 4.23 24.30
N ILE A 270 -8.83 3.60 23.92
CA ILE A 270 -9.29 2.36 24.53
C ILE A 270 -8.30 1.22 24.29
N ARG A 271 -8.05 0.44 25.35
CA ARG A 271 -7.19 -0.74 25.32
C ARG A 271 -7.74 -1.81 26.26
N SER A 272 -7.74 -3.07 25.83
CA SER A 272 -8.44 -4.18 26.50
C SER A 272 -8.08 -4.44 27.98
N ARG A 273 -6.93 -3.97 28.46
CA ARG A 273 -6.42 -4.22 29.83
C ARG A 273 -6.04 -2.96 30.60
N MET A 274 -6.37 -1.76 30.09
CA MET A 274 -5.98 -0.49 30.68
C MET A 274 -7.15 0.49 30.60
N LYS A 275 -7.41 1.23 31.69
CA LYS A 275 -8.38 2.33 31.65
C LYS A 275 -7.93 3.38 30.65
N LYS A 276 -8.85 3.84 29.78
CA LYS A 276 -8.53 4.77 28.68
C LYS A 276 -7.87 6.07 29.19
N GLU A 277 -8.21 6.49 30.41
CA GLU A 277 -7.71 7.72 31.02
C GLU A 277 -6.18 7.70 31.17
N TYR A 278 -5.56 6.53 31.42
CA TYR A 278 -4.09 6.42 31.45
C TYR A 278 -3.47 6.75 30.09
N VAL A 279 -4.10 6.28 29.00
CA VAL A 279 -3.63 6.57 27.64
C VAL A 279 -3.84 8.04 27.33
N LEU A 280 -5.02 8.58 27.59
CA LEU A 280 -5.36 9.98 27.31
C LEU A 280 -4.45 10.95 28.10
N ASN A 281 -4.29 10.73 29.40
CA ASN A 281 -3.40 11.55 30.24
C ASN A 281 -1.95 11.47 29.77
N THR A 282 -1.48 10.28 29.38
CA THR A 282 -0.11 10.11 28.85
C THR A 282 0.07 10.85 27.53
N VAL A 283 -0.92 10.82 26.64
CA VAL A 283 -0.88 11.60 25.38
C VAL A 283 -0.91 13.09 25.67
N GLN A 284 -1.77 13.56 26.58
CA GLN A 284 -1.85 14.96 26.96
C GLN A 284 -0.52 15.47 27.56
N GLU A 285 0.18 14.64 28.33
CA GLU A 285 1.47 14.96 28.94
C GLU A 285 2.62 14.98 27.91
N ILE A 286 2.71 13.96 27.05
CA ILE A 286 3.86 13.73 26.17
C ILE A 286 3.71 14.42 24.81
N ALA A 287 2.50 14.42 24.25
CA ALA A 287 2.21 14.92 22.91
C ALA A 287 0.84 15.64 22.88
N PRO A 288 0.68 16.77 23.60
CA PRO A 288 -0.59 17.49 23.72
C PRO A 288 -1.16 17.92 22.37
N ILE A 289 -0.33 18.07 21.32
CA ILE A 289 -0.76 18.37 19.96
C ILE A 289 -1.69 17.30 19.35
N LEU A 290 -1.62 16.06 19.85
CA LEU A 290 -2.49 14.96 19.41
C LEU A 290 -3.77 14.86 20.25
N PHE A 291 -3.86 15.56 21.38
CA PHE A 291 -4.95 15.44 22.32
C PHE A 291 -6.10 16.38 21.97
N ASP A 292 -7.31 15.82 21.89
CA ASP A 292 -8.54 16.56 21.64
C ASP A 292 -9.65 16.11 22.58
N GLY A 293 -9.44 16.30 23.88
CA GLY A 293 -10.42 15.93 24.91
C GLY A 293 -10.55 14.42 25.07
N ASP A 294 -11.53 13.81 24.42
CA ASP A 294 -11.76 12.36 24.45
C ASP A 294 -11.21 11.61 23.24
N ARG A 295 -10.56 12.33 22.31
CA ARG A 295 -9.98 11.80 21.07
C ARG A 295 -8.48 12.04 21.00
N ILE A 296 -7.79 11.13 20.32
CA ILE A 296 -6.42 11.32 19.85
C ILE A 296 -6.48 11.55 18.34
N LYS A 297 -6.10 12.74 17.88
CA LYS A 297 -6.07 13.12 16.47
C LYS A 297 -4.86 12.52 15.77
N LEU A 298 -5.09 11.74 14.72
CA LEU A 298 -4.03 11.07 13.97
C LEU A 298 -3.82 11.71 12.60
N ALA A 299 -4.88 12.01 11.87
CA ALA A 299 -4.77 12.69 10.59
C ALA A 299 -6.01 13.49 10.24
N ARG A 300 -5.80 14.45 9.34
CA ARG A 300 -6.87 15.14 8.63
C ARG A 300 -6.51 15.17 7.14
N PHE A 301 -7.33 14.53 6.32
CA PHE A 301 -7.15 14.44 4.88
C PHE A 301 -8.30 15.16 4.17
N PRO A 302 -8.07 15.76 3.01
CA PRO A 302 -9.18 16.33 2.24
C PRO A 302 -10.14 15.22 1.79
N LEU A 303 -11.44 15.53 1.78
CA LEU A 303 -12.51 14.66 1.30
C LEU A 303 -12.31 14.30 -0.16
N GLU A 304 -11.67 15.19 -0.92
CA GLU A 304 -11.30 15.02 -2.32
C GLU A 304 -9.82 15.32 -2.56
N GLY A 305 -9.25 14.67 -3.57
CA GLY A 305 -7.86 14.89 -3.95
C GLY A 305 -6.85 13.98 -3.25
N LYS A 306 -5.59 14.31 -3.48
CA LYS A 306 -4.40 13.52 -3.12
C LYS A 306 -3.96 13.86 -1.69
N ILE A 307 -3.58 12.86 -0.89
CA ILE A 307 -2.87 13.12 0.36
C ILE A 307 -1.55 13.79 0.02
N THR A 308 -1.35 15.06 0.39
CA THR A 308 -0.09 15.73 0.06
C THR A 308 1.07 15.14 0.87
N ARG A 309 2.30 15.33 0.39
CA ARG A 309 3.50 14.93 1.12
C ARG A 309 3.50 15.45 2.56
N ARG A 310 3.20 16.74 2.74
CA ARG A 310 3.13 17.35 4.08
C ARG A 310 2.09 16.65 4.97
N THR A 311 0.88 16.40 4.44
CA THR A 311 -0.17 15.73 5.21
C THR A 311 0.20 14.28 5.55
N PHE A 312 0.86 13.59 4.61
CA PHE A 312 1.41 12.26 4.83
C PHE A 312 2.46 12.26 5.95
N SER A 313 3.43 13.17 5.91
CA SER A 313 4.48 13.25 6.94
C SER A 313 3.92 13.58 8.32
N VAL A 314 2.96 14.51 8.42
CA VAL A 314 2.22 14.78 9.66
C VAL A 314 1.53 13.52 10.19
N PHE A 315 0.92 12.73 9.31
CA PHE A 315 0.25 11.50 9.71
C PHE A 315 1.23 10.47 10.27
N ILE A 316 2.34 10.21 9.57
CA ILE A 316 3.38 9.29 10.03
C ILE A 316 3.94 9.70 11.40
N GLU A 317 4.28 10.97 11.55
CA GLU A 317 4.72 11.55 12.82
C GLU A 317 3.71 11.33 13.95
N ASN A 318 2.41 11.55 13.68
CA ASN A 318 1.35 11.37 14.66
C ASN A 318 1.18 9.90 15.06
N LEU A 319 1.22 8.98 14.08
CA LEU A 319 1.11 7.55 14.34
C LEU A 319 2.26 7.04 15.21
N ILE A 320 3.50 7.40 14.87
CA ILE A 320 4.69 6.98 15.61
C ILE A 320 4.70 7.61 17.01
N THR A 321 4.41 8.91 17.11
CA THR A 321 4.32 9.60 18.41
C THR A 321 3.24 9.00 19.30
N TYR A 322 2.07 8.71 18.75
CA TYR A 322 0.98 8.09 19.52
C TYR A 322 1.33 6.65 19.94
N SER A 323 1.95 5.90 19.04
CA SER A 323 2.47 4.56 19.31
C SER A 323 3.45 4.57 20.49
N TYR A 324 4.37 5.53 20.52
CA TYR A 324 5.27 5.76 21.67
C TYR A 324 4.49 6.13 22.96
N CYS A 325 3.53 7.04 22.89
CA CYS A 325 2.69 7.39 24.05
C CYS A 325 1.97 6.16 24.63
N ARG A 326 1.47 5.25 23.78
CA ARG A 326 0.84 4.00 24.24
C ARG A 326 1.82 3.09 24.97
N LYS A 327 3.07 3.02 24.53
CA LYS A 327 4.13 2.28 25.23
C LYS A 327 4.42 2.89 26.60
N GLN A 328 4.51 4.21 26.69
CA GLN A 328 4.71 4.90 27.98
C GLN A 328 3.53 4.69 28.93
N ALA A 329 2.29 4.70 28.41
CA ALA A 329 1.11 4.38 29.20
C ALA A 329 1.16 2.95 29.76
N ASP A 330 1.65 1.97 28.98
CA ASP A 330 1.84 0.59 29.46
C ASP A 330 2.84 0.51 30.61
N ILE A 331 3.95 1.25 30.51
CA ILE A 331 4.97 1.29 31.55
C ILE A 331 4.41 1.96 32.81
N LYS A 332 3.69 3.07 32.67
CA LYS A 332 3.05 3.79 33.78
C LYS A 332 1.98 2.95 34.48
N TYR A 333 1.20 2.16 33.74
CA TYR A 333 0.11 1.35 34.30
C TYR A 333 0.60 0.06 35.01
N LYS A 334 1.76 -0.46 34.63
CA LYS A 334 2.38 -1.65 35.26
C LYS A 334 3.18 -1.32 36.53
N LYS A 335 3.53 -0.04 36.72
CA LYS A 335 4.06 0.49 37.98
C LYS A 335 2.92 0.77 38.93
#